data_AF-A0A497AR50-F1
#
_entry.id   AF-A0A497AR50-F1
#
_cell.length_a   1.000
_cell.length_b   1.000
_cell.length_c   1.000
_cell.angle_alpha   90.00
_cell.angle_beta   90.00
_cell.angle_gamma   90.00
#
_symmetry.space_group_name_H-M   'P 1'
#
loop_
_entity.id
_entity.type
_entity.pdbx_description
1 polymer ?
#
loop_
_entity_poly.entity_id
_entity_poly.type
_entity_poly.pdbx_seq_one_letter_code
_entity_poly.pdbx_strand_id
1 'polypeptide(L)'
;LMLWDSEYYGHPGFCYNYGFVNDTILDEQARGVIYAKTMDDALINAHAFQQRFAEVVAAVPWWSYLGNKAMRRRYSGGNGEALVFPDDGENTYRGRQWVGVVNRVGYGIDNFWSFLNMHPEGFERGVGSMTIRWGFKTTRIERLNPIYAGWLWDWNVLNLIYDSLLKRNPHNITEFVPWLAEDFEIGTYHHPLYGECTKASFTLRSDVYWADGTPLTTADIYFTFIELPDLLQARGLPPPWWIPDIENIAGFKIFDPYNFEVLLNVTDIFAAGRIGGKIILPKHIWESIIVSGTPTTFAPDPNLVGSGPWRLKEYVEGRHILLVANKPGSTVQTNLPGSTSITSPKGYFGYHPVSVKAEVDGTSNAKIDYYTQPHTIDYTLYNLYLSGSITADISITHPDGTIYSETGVVITSGSNWTHSWTGKIKGRKETTILVYITSPSELAGTYQWSHVYWSTITEDISGSHYVDSSLRAPDTMVDIKDIALACKAFGTYPGHYLWNLWGKYADIISDYKVDMRDIASISRKFGWKVYP
;
A
#
# COMPACT_ATOMS: atom_id res chain seq x y z
N LEU A 1 -22.17 -6.37 -13.01
CA LEU A 1 -23.48 -6.45 -12.32
C LEU A 1 -23.85 -5.06 -11.83
N MET A 2 -23.09 -4.47 -10.92
CA MET A 2 -23.33 -3.13 -10.35
C MET A 2 -23.40 -1.95 -11.31
N LEU A 3 -22.77 -2.05 -12.49
CA LEU A 3 -22.92 -1.04 -13.54
C LEU A 3 -24.35 -0.97 -14.09
N TRP A 4 -25.25 -1.84 -13.68
CA TRP A 4 -26.64 -1.92 -14.12
C TRP A 4 -27.62 -1.84 -12.95
N ASP A 5 -27.13 -1.61 -11.73
CA ASP A 5 -28.02 -1.35 -10.58
C ASP A 5 -28.57 0.07 -10.71
N SER A 6 -29.90 0.19 -10.74
CA SER A 6 -30.59 1.44 -11.06
C SER A 6 -30.52 2.48 -9.95
N GLU A 7 -30.28 2.05 -8.70
CA GLU A 7 -30.12 2.92 -7.55
C GLU A 7 -28.66 3.03 -7.10
N TYR A 8 -27.73 2.36 -7.79
CA TYR A 8 -26.30 2.49 -7.53
C TYR A 8 -25.75 3.78 -8.14
N TYR A 9 -25.99 4.86 -7.41
CA TYR A 9 -25.35 6.15 -7.64
C TYR A 9 -23.97 6.12 -6.98
N GLY A 10 -22.92 6.30 -7.79
CA GLY A 10 -21.64 6.69 -7.23
C GLY A 10 -21.77 8.04 -6.51
N HIS A 11 -20.92 8.24 -5.50
CA HIS A 11 -20.28 9.52 -5.15
C HIS A 11 -20.60 10.68 -6.10
N PRO A 12 -20.97 11.90 -5.64
CA PRO A 12 -21.61 12.95 -6.46
C PRO A 12 -21.24 12.90 -7.94
N GLY A 13 -22.10 12.28 -8.73
CA GLY A 13 -21.72 11.75 -10.02
C GLY A 13 -22.88 11.07 -10.75
N PHE A 14 -22.56 10.45 -11.88
CA PHE A 14 -23.53 9.84 -12.77
C PHE A 14 -23.83 8.39 -12.36
N CYS A 15 -25.07 7.94 -12.58
CA CYS A 15 -25.44 6.53 -12.44
C CYS A 15 -24.71 5.71 -13.52
N TYR A 16 -24.09 4.60 -13.12
CA TYR A 16 -23.36 3.72 -14.06
C TYR A 16 -24.25 2.95 -15.02
N ASN A 17 -25.56 2.96 -14.78
CA ASN A 17 -26.58 2.32 -15.59
C ASN A 17 -26.73 2.97 -16.97
N TYR A 18 -25.69 2.84 -17.81
CA TYR A 18 -25.63 3.40 -19.15
C TYR A 18 -26.72 2.85 -20.08
N GLY A 19 -27.27 1.67 -19.75
CA GLY A 19 -28.40 1.10 -20.48
C GLY A 19 -29.76 1.48 -19.94
N PHE A 20 -29.84 2.36 -18.93
CA PHE A 20 -31.07 2.86 -18.32
C PHE A 20 -32.06 1.74 -17.91
N VAL A 21 -31.53 0.62 -17.44
CA VAL A 21 -32.30 -0.55 -17.00
C VAL A 21 -32.79 -0.30 -15.58
N ASN A 22 -34.10 -0.27 -15.37
CA ASN A 22 -34.69 -0.15 -14.04
C ASN A 22 -35.52 -1.40 -13.77
N ASP A 23 -34.95 -2.34 -13.02
CA ASP A 23 -35.58 -3.61 -12.66
C ASP A 23 -35.15 -3.98 -11.24
N THR A 24 -36.12 -4.04 -10.32
CA THR A 24 -35.84 -4.26 -8.90
C THR A 24 -35.20 -5.62 -8.62
N ILE A 25 -35.52 -6.64 -9.42
CA ILE A 25 -34.95 -7.98 -9.26
C ILE A 25 -33.47 -7.97 -9.65
N LEU A 26 -33.10 -7.30 -10.74
CA LEU A 26 -31.68 -7.10 -11.09
C LEU A 26 -30.92 -6.36 -10.01
N ASP A 27 -31.50 -5.30 -9.46
CA ASP A 27 -30.87 -4.49 -8.41
C ASP A 27 -30.64 -5.31 -7.14
N GLU A 28 -31.66 -6.06 -6.69
CA GLU A 28 -31.56 -6.98 -5.55
C GLU A 28 -30.47 -8.04 -5.76
N GLN A 29 -30.41 -8.65 -6.95
CA GLN A 29 -29.39 -9.65 -7.26
C GLN A 29 -27.99 -9.04 -7.36
N ALA A 30 -27.84 -7.83 -7.90
CA ALA A 30 -26.57 -7.12 -7.95
C ALA A 30 -26.03 -6.83 -6.54
N ARG A 31 -26.90 -6.36 -5.65
CA ARG A 31 -26.59 -6.14 -4.22
C ARG A 31 -26.31 -7.45 -3.50
N GLY A 32 -27.05 -8.50 -3.82
CA GLY A 32 -26.81 -9.86 -3.32
C GLY A 32 -25.42 -10.39 -3.64
N VAL A 33 -24.80 -9.93 -4.74
CA VAL A 33 -23.38 -10.21 -5.03
C VAL A 33 -22.45 -9.32 -4.20
N ILE A 34 -22.65 -8.01 -4.16
CA ILE A 34 -21.77 -7.09 -3.41
C ILE A 34 -21.72 -7.44 -1.92
N TYR A 35 -22.89 -7.72 -1.32
CA TYR A 35 -23.04 -7.90 0.12
C TYR A 35 -23.15 -9.38 0.50
N ALA A 36 -22.67 -10.27 -0.36
CA ALA A 36 -22.65 -11.70 -0.12
C ALA A 36 -21.80 -12.05 1.10
N LYS A 37 -22.34 -12.92 1.97
CA LYS A 37 -21.64 -13.42 3.16
C LYS A 37 -20.77 -14.64 2.87
N THR A 38 -21.10 -15.36 1.80
CA THR A 38 -20.38 -16.55 1.36
C THR A 38 -20.15 -16.50 -0.15
N MET A 39 -19.16 -17.25 -0.64
CA MET A 39 -18.91 -17.36 -2.07
C MET A 39 -20.10 -18.01 -2.81
N ASP A 40 -20.77 -18.98 -2.18
CA ASP A 40 -21.94 -19.65 -2.76
C ASP A 40 -23.11 -18.66 -2.94
N ASP A 41 -23.37 -17.81 -1.94
CA ASP A 41 -24.39 -16.76 -2.07
C ASP A 41 -24.05 -15.79 -3.21
N ALA A 42 -22.78 -15.40 -3.33
CA ALA A 42 -22.33 -14.53 -4.41
C ALA A 42 -22.55 -15.16 -5.78
N LEU A 43 -22.24 -16.46 -5.93
CA LEU A 43 -22.42 -17.20 -7.18
C LEU A 43 -23.90 -17.36 -7.55
N ILE A 44 -24.76 -17.70 -6.57
CA ILE A 44 -26.20 -17.81 -6.77
C ILE A 44 -26.77 -16.49 -7.27
N ASN A 45 -26.45 -15.39 -6.58
CA ASN A 45 -26.92 -14.06 -6.98
C ASN A 45 -26.35 -13.63 -8.34
N ALA A 46 -25.09 -13.95 -8.64
CA ALA A 46 -24.48 -13.62 -9.92
C ALA A 46 -25.15 -14.37 -11.09
N HIS A 47 -25.47 -15.66 -10.92
CA HIS A 47 -26.19 -16.43 -11.92
C HIS A 47 -27.64 -15.96 -12.10
N ALA A 48 -28.33 -15.66 -11.00
CA ALA A 48 -29.68 -15.13 -11.03
C ALA A 48 -29.71 -13.76 -11.76
N PHE A 49 -28.74 -12.88 -11.48
CA PHE A 49 -28.54 -11.63 -12.20
C PHE A 49 -28.37 -11.87 -13.69
N GLN A 50 -27.48 -12.78 -14.09
CA GLN A 50 -27.21 -13.05 -15.51
C GLN A 50 -28.46 -13.54 -16.25
N GLN A 51 -29.27 -14.40 -15.62
CA GLN A 51 -30.53 -14.88 -16.18
C GLN A 51 -31.52 -13.73 -16.36
N ARG A 52 -31.77 -12.96 -15.29
CA ARG A 52 -32.69 -11.82 -15.36
C ARG A 52 -32.23 -10.77 -16.37
N PHE A 53 -30.93 -10.52 -16.44
CA PHE A 53 -30.33 -9.56 -17.36
C PHE A 53 -30.61 -9.94 -18.81
N ALA A 54 -30.50 -11.23 -19.16
CA ALA A 54 -30.81 -11.73 -20.49
C ALA A 54 -32.30 -11.62 -20.86
N GLU A 55 -33.20 -11.58 -19.88
CA GLU A 55 -34.65 -11.42 -20.10
C GLU A 55 -35.06 -9.97 -20.35
N VAL A 56 -34.48 -9.03 -19.59
CA VAL A 56 -34.99 -7.65 -19.54
C VAL A 56 -34.11 -6.63 -20.26
N VAL A 57 -32.83 -6.93 -20.44
CA VAL A 57 -31.90 -5.99 -21.07
C VAL A 57 -31.77 -6.34 -22.54
N ALA A 58 -32.13 -5.39 -23.41
CA ALA A 58 -31.91 -5.49 -24.86
C ALA A 58 -30.43 -5.30 -25.24
N ALA A 59 -29.52 -5.93 -24.50
CA ALA A 59 -28.10 -5.99 -24.77
C ALA A 59 -27.75 -7.45 -25.10
N VAL A 60 -27.01 -7.66 -26.19
CA VAL A 60 -26.40 -8.95 -26.46
C VAL A 60 -25.04 -8.94 -25.75
N PRO A 61 -24.86 -9.63 -24.61
CA PRO A 61 -23.56 -9.71 -23.97
C PRO A 61 -22.61 -10.46 -24.89
N TRP A 62 -21.67 -9.73 -25.50
CA TRP A 62 -20.59 -10.35 -26.26
C TRP A 62 -19.50 -10.74 -25.28
N TRP A 63 -19.46 -12.03 -24.94
CA TRP A 63 -18.33 -12.60 -24.23
C TRP A 63 -17.22 -12.93 -25.22
N SER A 64 -16.04 -12.35 -25.02
CA SER A 64 -14.84 -12.75 -25.73
C SER A 64 -13.84 -13.32 -24.74
N TYR A 65 -13.35 -14.53 -25.03
CA TYR A 65 -12.22 -15.12 -24.32
C TYR A 65 -10.88 -14.49 -24.73
N LEU A 66 -10.88 -13.61 -25.74
CA LEU A 66 -9.68 -12.95 -26.27
C LEU A 66 -9.88 -11.43 -26.33
N GLY A 67 -8.99 -10.69 -25.69
CA GLY A 67 -8.78 -9.27 -25.92
C GLY A 67 -7.46 -9.06 -26.66
N ASN A 68 -7.44 -8.15 -27.64
CA ASN A 68 -6.22 -7.80 -28.37
C ASN A 68 -5.73 -6.43 -27.91
N LYS A 69 -4.46 -6.34 -27.51
CA LYS A 69 -3.76 -5.07 -27.29
C LYS A 69 -2.55 -5.00 -28.19
N ALA A 70 -2.40 -3.87 -28.88
CA ALA A 70 -1.28 -3.65 -29.76
C ALA A 70 -0.04 -3.26 -28.95
N MET A 71 1.08 -3.92 -29.23
CA MET A 71 2.39 -3.53 -28.75
C MET A 71 3.41 -3.71 -29.87
N ARG A 72 4.32 -2.75 -29.98
CA ARG A 72 5.50 -2.92 -30.81
C ARG A 72 6.46 -3.87 -30.10
N ARG A 73 6.77 -5.01 -30.73
CA ARG A 73 7.65 -6.04 -30.14
C ARG A 73 9.10 -5.58 -30.00
N ARG A 74 9.54 -4.66 -30.86
CA ARG A 74 10.90 -4.11 -30.85
C ARG A 74 10.93 -2.68 -30.34
N TYR A 75 11.99 -2.33 -29.62
CA TYR A 75 12.21 -1.00 -29.09
C TYR A 75 12.37 0.03 -30.22
N SER A 76 11.45 0.99 -30.31
CA SER A 76 11.39 1.93 -31.44
C SER A 76 12.30 3.14 -31.33
N GLY A 77 12.74 3.52 -30.12
CA GLY A 77 13.38 4.82 -29.89
C GLY A 77 12.52 6.02 -30.30
N GLY A 78 11.19 5.85 -30.43
CA GLY A 78 10.26 6.90 -30.86
C GLY A 78 10.27 7.21 -32.37
N ASN A 79 11.18 6.61 -33.14
CA ASN A 79 11.41 6.93 -34.56
C ASN A 79 11.53 5.69 -35.44
N GLY A 80 10.83 4.61 -35.05
CA GLY A 80 10.74 3.40 -35.87
C GLY A 80 12.03 2.60 -35.97
N GLU A 81 12.87 2.60 -34.94
CA GLU A 81 14.17 1.89 -34.84
C GLU A 81 15.32 2.56 -35.58
N ALA A 82 15.10 3.72 -36.21
CA ALA A 82 16.15 4.45 -36.90
C ALA A 82 17.18 5.00 -35.90
N LEU A 83 18.47 4.76 -36.15
CA LEU A 83 19.53 5.39 -35.35
C LEU A 83 19.53 6.91 -35.57
N VAL A 84 19.79 7.68 -34.52
CA VAL A 84 19.84 9.15 -34.57
C VAL A 84 21.26 9.67 -34.37
N PHE A 85 21.54 10.84 -34.96
CA PHE A 85 22.77 11.60 -34.77
C PHE A 85 22.46 13.08 -34.47
N PRO A 86 22.92 13.64 -33.34
CA PRO A 86 23.67 12.98 -32.27
C PRO A 86 22.84 11.91 -31.55
N ASP A 87 23.51 10.94 -30.91
CA ASP A 87 22.85 9.88 -30.14
C ASP A 87 22.04 10.48 -28.97
N ASP A 88 20.78 10.10 -28.87
CA ASP A 88 19.88 10.49 -27.78
C ASP A 88 19.99 9.57 -26.55
N GLY A 89 20.91 8.60 -26.60
CA GLY A 89 21.13 7.60 -25.57
C GLY A 89 20.23 6.37 -25.72
N GLU A 90 19.39 6.32 -26.77
CA GLU A 90 18.51 5.19 -27.05
C GLU A 90 19.02 4.28 -28.18
N ASN A 91 20.09 4.67 -28.92
CA ASN A 91 20.59 3.90 -30.07
C ASN A 91 20.96 2.45 -29.73
N THR A 92 21.47 2.21 -28.52
CA THR A 92 21.83 0.86 -28.04
C THR A 92 20.61 -0.06 -27.83
N TYR A 93 19.42 0.52 -27.60
CA TYR A 93 18.18 -0.23 -27.38
C TYR A 93 17.41 -0.48 -28.67
N ARG A 94 17.53 0.42 -29.66
CA ARG A 94 16.77 0.37 -30.92
C ARG A 94 16.88 -0.99 -31.61
N GLY A 95 15.72 -1.54 -31.99
CA GLY A 95 15.63 -2.82 -32.69
C GLY A 95 15.80 -4.06 -31.82
N ARG A 96 16.07 -3.93 -30.51
CA ARG A 96 16.03 -5.07 -29.59
C ARG A 96 14.59 -5.46 -29.25
N GLN A 97 14.35 -6.72 -28.95
CA GLN A 97 13.01 -7.19 -28.53
C GLN A 97 12.70 -6.68 -27.12
N TRP A 98 11.43 -6.38 -26.85
CA TRP A 98 10.95 -6.22 -25.49
C TRP A 98 10.74 -7.59 -24.85
N VAL A 99 11.28 -7.76 -23.64
CA VAL A 99 11.07 -8.91 -22.76
C VAL A 99 10.50 -8.41 -21.42
N GLY A 100 10.09 -9.32 -20.52
CA GLY A 100 9.51 -8.95 -19.22
C GLY A 100 8.09 -8.40 -19.26
N VAL A 101 7.40 -8.47 -20.40
CA VAL A 101 6.01 -8.02 -20.53
C VAL A 101 5.06 -9.01 -19.86
N VAL A 102 4.21 -8.52 -18.95
CA VAL A 102 3.28 -9.35 -18.18
C VAL A 102 1.88 -9.26 -18.77
N ASN A 103 1.43 -10.33 -19.43
CA ASN A 103 0.06 -10.41 -19.92
C ASN A 103 -0.92 -10.76 -18.79
N ARG A 104 -1.52 -9.74 -18.16
CA ARG A 104 -2.47 -9.93 -17.06
C ARG A 104 -3.78 -10.54 -17.56
N VAL A 105 -4.24 -11.62 -16.91
CA VAL A 105 -5.49 -12.30 -17.24
C VAL A 105 -6.68 -11.33 -17.20
N GLY A 106 -7.49 -11.32 -18.25
CA GLY A 106 -8.67 -10.46 -18.38
C GLY A 106 -8.38 -8.97 -18.60
N TYR A 107 -7.11 -8.55 -18.69
CA TYR A 107 -6.75 -7.13 -18.86
C TYR A 107 -5.82 -6.93 -20.05
N GLY A 108 -4.71 -7.66 -20.14
CA GLY A 108 -3.68 -7.49 -21.16
C GLY A 108 -2.38 -6.90 -20.61
N ILE A 109 -1.57 -6.31 -21.49
CA ILE A 109 -0.17 -5.96 -21.24
C ILE A 109 0.08 -4.55 -20.68
N ASP A 110 -0.86 -3.62 -20.77
CA ASP A 110 -0.72 -2.22 -20.29
C ASP A 110 -1.08 -2.09 -18.82
N ASN A 111 -0.40 -2.85 -17.98
CA ASN A 111 -0.66 -2.95 -16.55
C ASN A 111 0.62 -2.69 -15.74
N PHE A 112 0.44 -2.45 -14.43
CA PHE A 112 1.51 -2.17 -13.47
C PHE A 112 2.70 -3.16 -13.57
N TRP A 113 2.42 -4.46 -13.64
CA TRP A 113 3.44 -5.51 -13.67
C TRP A 113 4.31 -5.43 -14.93
N SER A 114 3.70 -5.15 -16.08
CA SER A 114 4.46 -4.97 -17.32
C SER A 114 5.37 -3.75 -17.23
N PHE A 115 4.89 -2.62 -16.71
CA PHE A 115 5.71 -1.41 -16.61
C PHE A 115 6.83 -1.53 -15.58
N LEU A 116 6.67 -2.40 -14.58
CA LEU A 116 7.73 -2.70 -13.63
C LEU A 116 8.83 -3.60 -14.23
N ASN A 117 8.46 -4.52 -15.13
CA ASN A 117 9.35 -5.58 -15.61
C ASN A 117 9.81 -5.44 -17.06
N MET A 118 9.16 -4.64 -17.91
CA MET A 118 9.51 -4.63 -19.33
C MET A 118 10.85 -3.93 -19.60
N HIS A 119 11.70 -4.59 -20.38
CA HIS A 119 12.99 -4.07 -20.80
C HIS A 119 13.41 -4.63 -22.16
N PRO A 120 14.30 -3.96 -22.92
CA PRO A 120 14.91 -4.53 -24.11
C PRO A 120 15.79 -5.74 -23.75
N GLU A 121 15.81 -6.73 -24.63
CA GLU A 121 16.64 -7.93 -24.51
C GLU A 121 18.13 -7.59 -24.33
N GLY A 122 18.81 -8.31 -23.42
CA GLY A 122 20.21 -8.05 -23.07
C GLY A 122 20.43 -6.88 -22.11
N PHE A 123 19.36 -6.33 -21.52
CA PHE A 123 19.43 -5.41 -20.39
C PHE A 123 18.51 -5.92 -19.29
N GLU A 124 19.01 -6.34 -18.14
CA GLU A 124 18.19 -6.95 -17.08
C GLU A 124 17.35 -5.94 -16.27
N ARG A 125 17.46 -4.63 -16.57
CA ARG A 125 16.72 -3.54 -15.91
C ARG A 125 16.70 -2.27 -16.76
N GLY A 126 15.84 -1.34 -16.37
CA GLY A 126 15.84 0.02 -16.93
C GLY A 126 17.13 0.78 -16.61
N VAL A 127 17.93 1.09 -17.64
CA VAL A 127 19.19 1.85 -17.55
C VAL A 127 19.21 3.04 -18.52
N GLY A 128 20.02 4.06 -18.22
CA GLY A 128 20.23 5.22 -19.09
C GLY A 128 18.93 5.92 -19.51
N SER A 129 18.82 6.21 -20.81
CA SER A 129 17.68 6.90 -21.44
C SER A 129 16.54 5.97 -21.89
N MET A 130 16.49 4.73 -21.40
CA MET A 130 15.46 3.77 -21.78
C MET A 130 14.05 4.30 -21.46
N THR A 131 13.16 4.24 -22.45
CA THR A 131 11.85 4.90 -22.42
C THR A 131 10.75 3.98 -22.95
N ILE A 132 9.74 3.74 -22.11
CA ILE A 132 8.49 3.08 -22.49
C ILE A 132 7.57 4.14 -23.10
N ARG A 133 7.07 3.88 -24.32
CA ARG A 133 6.15 4.79 -25.01
C ARG A 133 4.77 4.14 -25.10
N TRP A 134 3.81 4.70 -24.37
CA TRP A 134 2.45 4.17 -24.25
C TRP A 134 1.44 5.16 -24.83
N GLY A 135 0.70 4.73 -25.86
CA GLY A 135 -0.34 5.54 -26.50
C GLY A 135 -1.67 5.48 -25.76
N PHE A 136 -2.28 6.64 -25.50
CA PHE A 136 -3.61 6.74 -24.92
C PHE A 136 -4.66 6.93 -26.03
N LYS A 137 -5.89 6.44 -25.80
CA LYS A 137 -7.03 6.70 -26.72
C LYS A 137 -7.54 8.14 -26.61
N THR A 138 -7.22 8.81 -25.50
CA THR A 138 -7.62 10.19 -25.20
C THR A 138 -6.44 11.14 -25.40
N THR A 139 -6.75 12.41 -25.67
CA THR A 139 -5.78 13.50 -25.78
C THR A 139 -5.47 14.17 -24.44
N ARG A 140 -6.26 13.92 -23.39
CA ARG A 140 -6.09 14.50 -22.05
C ARG A 140 -6.50 13.53 -20.97
N ILE A 141 -6.07 13.81 -19.74
CA ILE A 141 -6.61 13.23 -18.49
C ILE A 141 -7.51 14.25 -17.81
N GLU A 142 -8.47 13.80 -17.00
CA GLU A 142 -9.42 14.67 -16.33
C GLU A 142 -8.87 15.20 -15.01
N ARG A 143 -8.15 14.36 -14.25
CA ARG A 143 -7.59 14.73 -12.95
C ARG A 143 -6.27 14.00 -12.67
N LEU A 144 -5.34 14.73 -12.03
CA LEU A 144 -4.20 14.18 -11.28
C LEU A 144 -4.49 14.26 -9.78
N ASN A 145 -5.73 13.97 -9.41
CA ASN A 145 -6.24 14.09 -8.07
C ASN A 145 -6.73 12.73 -7.58
N PRO A 146 -5.95 12.01 -6.75
CA PRO A 146 -6.29 10.65 -6.35
C PRO A 146 -7.62 10.52 -5.60
N ILE A 147 -8.07 11.54 -4.85
CA ILE A 147 -9.35 11.45 -4.09
C ILE A 147 -10.60 11.59 -4.99
N TYR A 148 -10.47 12.21 -6.17
CA TYR A 148 -11.60 12.52 -7.06
C TYR A 148 -11.44 12.01 -8.50
N ALA A 149 -10.34 11.34 -8.84
CA ALA A 149 -10.17 10.71 -10.14
C ALA A 149 -11.12 9.51 -10.25
N GLY A 150 -12.06 9.57 -11.20
CA GLY A 150 -12.96 8.46 -11.53
C GLY A 150 -12.63 7.78 -12.85
N TRP A 151 -11.74 8.37 -13.67
CA TRP A 151 -11.54 7.95 -15.04
C TRP A 151 -10.38 6.98 -15.23
N LEU A 152 -10.53 6.02 -16.14
CA LEU A 152 -9.53 4.99 -16.41
C LEU A 152 -8.16 5.58 -16.79
N TRP A 153 -8.14 6.63 -17.62
CA TRP A 153 -6.88 7.21 -18.10
C TRP A 153 -6.14 7.99 -17.03
N ASP A 154 -6.85 8.59 -16.06
CA ASP A 154 -6.25 9.20 -14.88
C ASP A 154 -5.57 8.11 -14.04
N TRP A 155 -6.27 7.01 -13.80
CA TRP A 155 -5.79 5.88 -13.01
C TRP A 155 -4.65 5.10 -13.68
N ASN A 156 -4.58 5.09 -15.01
CA ASN A 156 -3.43 4.56 -15.74
C ASN A 156 -2.11 5.28 -15.36
N VAL A 157 -2.20 6.53 -14.94
CA VAL A 157 -1.05 7.33 -14.47
C VAL A 157 -0.92 7.24 -12.95
N LEU A 158 -2.01 7.46 -12.21
CA LEU A 158 -1.99 7.50 -10.75
C LEU A 158 -1.56 6.16 -10.13
N ASN A 159 -1.93 5.02 -10.72
CA ASN A 159 -1.51 3.69 -10.24
C ASN A 159 -0.01 3.40 -10.42
N LEU A 160 0.72 4.24 -11.15
CA LEU A 160 2.18 4.16 -11.27
C LEU A 160 2.90 5.03 -10.22
N ILE A 161 2.19 6.00 -9.63
CA ILE A 161 2.71 6.96 -8.65
C ILE A 161 2.32 6.56 -7.22
N TYR A 162 1.09 6.11 -7.02
CA TYR A 162 0.55 5.69 -5.72
C TYR A 162 0.40 4.18 -5.66
N ASP A 163 0.79 3.60 -4.53
CA ASP A 163 0.65 2.16 -4.27
C ASP A 163 -0.46 1.86 -3.25
N SER A 164 -0.86 0.59 -3.24
CA SER A 164 -1.87 -0.01 -2.36
C SER A 164 -1.25 -1.11 -1.51
N LEU A 165 -1.90 -1.48 -0.40
CA LEU A 165 -1.42 -2.52 0.51
C LEU A 165 -1.15 -3.84 -0.23
N LEU A 166 -2.08 -4.23 -1.10
CA LEU A 166 -2.04 -5.44 -1.91
C LEU A 166 -2.14 -5.09 -3.39
N LYS A 167 -1.62 -5.95 -4.26
CA LYS A 167 -1.83 -5.90 -5.71
C LYS A 167 -2.56 -7.15 -6.17
N ARG A 168 -3.27 -7.10 -7.30
CA ARG A 168 -3.87 -8.31 -7.90
C ARG A 168 -2.79 -9.15 -8.57
N ASN A 169 -2.80 -10.46 -8.32
CA ASN A 169 -1.96 -11.40 -9.03
C ASN A 169 -2.27 -11.32 -10.54
N PRO A 170 -1.27 -11.09 -11.42
CA PRO A 170 -1.49 -10.95 -12.85
C PRO A 170 -1.93 -12.26 -13.53
N HIS A 171 -1.58 -13.41 -12.95
CA HIS A 171 -1.85 -14.73 -13.48
C HIS A 171 -3.13 -15.36 -12.90
N ASN A 172 -3.52 -14.95 -11.68
CA ASN A 172 -4.79 -15.33 -11.09
C ASN A 172 -5.50 -14.12 -10.46
N ILE A 173 -6.49 -13.54 -11.15
CA ILE A 173 -7.14 -12.31 -10.70
C ILE A 173 -7.98 -12.47 -9.41
N THR A 174 -8.26 -13.70 -8.98
CA THR A 174 -8.97 -13.96 -7.71
C THR A 174 -8.08 -13.76 -6.50
N GLU A 175 -6.76 -13.76 -6.71
CA GLU A 175 -5.77 -13.65 -5.64
C GLU A 175 -5.21 -12.23 -5.55
N PHE A 176 -4.99 -11.81 -4.31
CA PHE A 176 -4.20 -10.63 -3.98
C PHE A 176 -2.84 -11.08 -3.48
N VAL A 177 -1.80 -10.36 -3.89
CA VAL A 177 -0.43 -10.54 -3.42
C VAL A 177 -0.02 -9.35 -2.54
N PRO A 178 0.77 -9.58 -1.48
CA PRO A 178 1.37 -8.53 -0.68
C PRO A 178 2.14 -7.51 -1.55
N TRP A 179 2.10 -6.23 -1.17
CA TRP A 179 2.83 -5.15 -1.85
C TRP A 179 3.41 -4.11 -0.88
N LEU A 180 2.63 -3.11 -0.44
CA LEU A 180 3.04 -2.24 0.68
C LEU A 180 2.91 -2.97 2.02
N ALA A 181 1.93 -3.88 2.12
CA ALA A 181 1.93 -4.90 3.14
C ALA A 181 2.84 -6.05 2.70
N GLU A 182 3.62 -6.62 3.61
CA GLU A 182 4.35 -7.87 3.38
C GLU A 182 3.53 -9.10 3.75
N ASP A 183 2.52 -8.94 4.60
CA ASP A 183 1.60 -10.00 5.00
C ASP A 183 0.20 -9.45 5.31
N PHE A 184 -0.82 -10.31 5.17
CA PHE A 184 -2.19 -9.97 5.54
C PHE A 184 -3.00 -11.22 5.90
N GLU A 185 -3.96 -11.04 6.82
CA GLU A 185 -4.90 -12.08 7.22
C GLU A 185 -6.32 -11.54 7.17
N ILE A 186 -7.24 -12.29 6.56
CA ILE A 186 -8.68 -12.02 6.62
C ILE A 186 -9.30 -13.02 7.57
N GLY A 187 -9.99 -12.52 8.58
CA GLY A 187 -10.65 -13.34 9.58
C GLY A 187 -12.01 -12.77 9.97
N THR A 188 -12.54 -13.27 11.09
CA THR A 188 -13.77 -12.76 11.69
C THR A 188 -13.53 -12.29 13.12
N TYR A 189 -14.40 -11.42 13.60
CA TYR A 189 -14.54 -11.06 15.01
C TYR A 189 -16.01 -10.98 15.41
N HIS A 190 -16.27 -11.03 16.72
CA HIS A 190 -17.61 -10.85 17.26
C HIS A 190 -17.85 -9.38 17.60
N HIS A 191 -18.59 -8.69 16.74
CA HIS A 191 -19.07 -7.34 16.98
C HIS A 191 -20.20 -7.34 18.02
N PRO A 192 -20.19 -6.46 19.04
CA PRO A 192 -21.17 -6.47 20.12
C PRO A 192 -22.62 -6.22 19.66
N LEU A 193 -22.82 -5.57 18.50
CA LEU A 193 -24.15 -5.28 17.94
C LEU A 193 -24.54 -6.14 16.74
N TYR A 194 -23.56 -6.59 15.95
CA TYR A 194 -23.81 -7.18 14.63
C TYR A 194 -23.50 -8.68 14.60
N GLY A 195 -22.95 -9.23 15.70
CA GLY A 195 -22.50 -10.61 15.75
C GLY A 195 -21.21 -10.80 14.96
N GLU A 196 -21.10 -11.90 14.22
CA GLU A 196 -19.89 -12.19 13.45
C GLU A 196 -19.69 -11.22 12.29
N CYS A 197 -18.54 -10.56 12.24
CA CYS A 197 -18.15 -9.60 11.21
C CYS A 197 -16.72 -9.86 10.74
N THR A 198 -16.35 -9.31 9.58
CA THR A 198 -15.02 -9.50 8.99
C THR A 198 -13.99 -8.53 9.56
N LYS A 199 -12.77 -9.01 9.74
CA LYS A 199 -11.58 -8.21 10.06
C LYS A 199 -10.47 -8.47 9.05
N ALA A 200 -9.66 -7.46 8.79
CA ALA A 200 -8.50 -7.54 7.91
C ALA A 200 -7.26 -7.01 8.64
N SER A 201 -6.31 -7.90 8.92
CA SER A 201 -5.04 -7.60 9.57
C SER A 201 -3.93 -7.46 8.54
N PHE A 202 -3.05 -6.49 8.73
CA PHE A 202 -1.95 -6.21 7.79
C PHE A 202 -0.65 -5.93 8.53
N THR A 203 0.44 -6.41 7.92
CA THR A 203 1.82 -6.13 8.30
C THR A 203 2.47 -5.32 7.18
N LEU A 204 2.81 -4.07 7.44
CA LEU A 204 3.47 -3.17 6.51
C LEU A 204 4.96 -3.48 6.39
N ARG A 205 5.49 -3.24 5.21
CA ARG A 205 6.93 -3.16 5.00
C ARG A 205 7.51 -1.97 5.78
N SER A 206 8.64 -2.18 6.45
CA SER A 206 9.36 -1.12 7.17
C SER A 206 10.33 -0.31 6.29
N ASP A 207 10.52 -0.72 5.03
CA ASP A 207 11.49 -0.13 4.09
C ASP A 207 10.85 0.76 3.02
N VAL A 208 9.57 1.13 3.19
CA VAL A 208 8.85 1.97 2.25
C VAL A 208 8.88 3.43 2.69
N TYR A 209 9.22 4.29 1.74
CA TYR A 209 9.26 5.74 1.93
C TYR A 209 8.47 6.42 0.82
N TRP A 210 7.83 7.53 1.17
CA TRP A 210 7.30 8.49 0.21
C TRP A 210 8.45 9.09 -0.61
N ALA A 211 8.13 9.60 -1.81
CA ALA A 211 9.13 10.16 -2.72
C ALA A 211 9.90 11.39 -2.17
N ASP A 212 9.52 11.93 -1.01
CA ASP A 212 10.25 12.98 -0.28
C ASP A 212 11.14 12.45 0.85
N GLY A 213 11.12 11.14 1.10
CA GLY A 213 11.90 10.47 2.15
C GLY A 213 11.16 10.24 3.47
N THR A 214 9.91 10.69 3.60
CA THR A 214 9.09 10.41 4.78
C THR A 214 8.73 8.92 4.83
N PRO A 215 8.91 8.20 5.96
CA PRO A 215 8.52 6.81 6.08
C PRO A 215 7.01 6.62 5.90
N LEU A 216 6.59 5.57 5.21
CA LEU A 216 5.18 5.17 5.14
C LEU A 216 4.83 4.32 6.36
N THR A 217 3.77 4.67 7.10
CA THR A 217 3.37 3.97 8.33
C THR A 217 1.86 3.78 8.42
N THR A 218 1.39 3.04 9.44
CA THR A 218 -0.02 2.90 9.80
C THR A 218 -0.74 4.26 9.93
N ALA A 219 -0.05 5.36 10.24
CA ALA A 219 -0.65 6.69 10.28
C ALA A 219 -1.22 7.13 8.92
N ASP A 220 -0.55 6.80 7.81
CA ASP A 220 -1.00 7.12 6.46
C ASP A 220 -2.23 6.30 6.07
N ILE A 221 -2.27 5.03 6.48
CA ILE A 221 -3.42 4.14 6.25
C ILE A 221 -4.63 4.65 7.04
N TYR A 222 -4.44 4.91 8.34
CA TYR A 222 -5.49 5.43 9.22
C TYR A 222 -6.01 6.79 8.71
N PHE A 223 -5.11 7.67 8.27
CA PHE A 223 -5.50 8.94 7.66
C PHE A 223 -6.34 8.72 6.39
N THR A 224 -5.86 7.88 5.48
CA THR A 224 -6.52 7.66 4.17
C THR A 224 -7.93 7.08 4.32
N PHE A 225 -8.12 6.16 5.27
CA PHE A 225 -9.39 5.44 5.43
C PHE A 225 -10.35 6.09 6.45
N ILE A 226 -9.84 6.78 7.47
CA ILE A 226 -10.67 7.29 8.57
C ILE A 226 -10.69 8.82 8.59
N GLU A 227 -9.52 9.46 8.76
CA GLU A 227 -9.48 10.91 9.00
C GLU A 227 -9.84 11.72 7.76
N LEU A 228 -9.35 11.32 6.58
CA LEU A 228 -9.56 12.07 5.34
C LEU A 228 -11.05 12.17 4.96
N PRO A 229 -11.85 11.09 4.95
CA PRO A 229 -13.30 11.19 4.73
C PRO A 229 -14.00 12.10 5.75
N ASP A 230 -13.68 11.97 7.04
CA ASP A 230 -14.30 12.77 8.12
C ASP A 230 -13.97 14.26 7.95
N LEU A 231 -12.71 14.59 7.62
CA LEU A 231 -12.28 15.97 7.39
C LEU A 231 -12.94 16.58 6.15
N LEU A 232 -13.13 15.80 5.07
CA LEU A 232 -13.89 16.25 3.90
C LEU A 232 -15.35 16.54 4.26
N GLN A 233 -15.99 15.61 4.97
CA GLN A 233 -17.38 15.76 5.42
C GLN A 233 -17.54 16.99 6.32
N ALA A 234 -16.63 17.21 7.28
CA ALA A 234 -16.64 18.38 8.16
C ALA A 234 -16.54 19.71 7.40
N ARG A 235 -15.93 19.71 6.21
CA ARG A 235 -15.87 20.87 5.30
C ARG A 235 -17.03 20.94 4.31
N GLY A 236 -17.99 20.02 4.36
CA GLY A 236 -19.07 19.92 3.37
C GLY A 236 -18.58 19.56 1.96
N LEU A 237 -17.41 18.92 1.87
CA LEU A 237 -16.85 18.44 0.62
C LEU A 237 -17.32 17.01 0.36
N PRO A 238 -17.40 16.59 -0.92
CA PRO A 238 -17.76 15.21 -1.23
C PRO A 238 -16.73 14.23 -0.66
N PRO A 239 -17.13 12.97 -0.37
CA PRO A 239 -16.22 11.94 0.18
C PRO A 239 -15.06 11.64 -0.79
N PRO A 240 -14.10 10.73 -0.53
CA PRO A 240 -13.19 10.26 -1.57
C PRO A 240 -13.84 9.19 -2.46
N TRP A 241 -13.31 8.97 -3.67
CA TRP A 241 -13.87 8.02 -4.65
C TRP A 241 -14.01 6.58 -4.13
N TRP A 242 -13.10 6.14 -3.27
CA TRP A 242 -13.11 4.79 -2.68
C TRP A 242 -14.04 4.64 -1.46
N ILE A 243 -14.86 5.64 -1.12
CA ILE A 243 -15.75 5.56 0.04
C ILE A 243 -16.62 4.29 0.07
N PRO A 244 -17.17 3.75 -1.04
CA PRO A 244 -18.00 2.54 -0.98
C PRO A 244 -17.23 1.29 -0.56
N ASP A 245 -15.89 1.31 -0.66
CA ASP A 245 -15.06 0.19 -0.24
C ASP A 245 -14.74 0.22 1.27
N ILE A 246 -14.88 1.40 1.91
CA ILE A 246 -14.48 1.63 3.30
C ILE A 246 -15.65 2.07 4.20
N GLU A 247 -16.85 2.29 3.65
CA GLU A 247 -18.03 2.74 4.42
C GLU A 247 -18.46 1.77 5.52
N ASN A 248 -18.08 0.49 5.38
CA ASN A 248 -18.37 -0.55 6.36
C ASN A 248 -17.29 -0.69 7.44
N ILE A 249 -16.26 0.17 7.46
CA ILE A 249 -15.28 0.17 8.53
C ILE A 249 -15.94 0.68 9.82
N ALA A 250 -16.10 -0.21 10.79
CA ALA A 250 -16.56 0.10 12.13
C ALA A 250 -15.40 0.63 13.00
N GLY A 251 -14.20 0.09 12.81
CA GLY A 251 -13.08 0.42 13.66
C GLY A 251 -11.73 0.13 13.05
N PHE A 252 -10.71 0.69 13.69
CA PHE A 252 -9.31 0.45 13.37
C PHE A 252 -8.58 0.11 14.67
N LYS A 253 -7.66 -0.85 14.67
CA LYS A 253 -6.71 -1.08 15.77
C LYS A 253 -5.30 -0.86 15.26
N ILE A 254 -4.49 -0.16 16.04
CA ILE A 254 -3.09 0.11 15.73
C ILE A 254 -2.26 -0.61 16.79
N PHE A 255 -1.52 -1.64 16.39
CA PHE A 255 -0.64 -2.36 17.29
C PHE A 255 0.71 -1.65 17.38
N ASP A 256 1.25 -1.23 16.23
CA ASP A 256 2.52 -0.51 16.11
C ASP A 256 2.60 0.25 14.74
N PRO A 257 3.75 0.84 14.34
CA PRO A 257 3.90 1.58 13.08
C PRO A 257 3.63 0.80 11.82
N TYR A 258 3.71 -0.53 11.90
CA TYR A 258 3.66 -1.41 10.74
C TYR A 258 2.55 -2.46 10.88
N ASN A 259 1.99 -2.69 12.06
CA ASN A 259 0.97 -3.71 12.30
C ASN A 259 -0.36 -3.08 12.72
N PHE A 260 -1.42 -3.43 11.99
CA PHE A 260 -2.77 -2.91 12.25
C PHE A 260 -3.88 -3.86 11.83
N GLU A 261 -5.09 -3.60 12.33
CA GLU A 261 -6.30 -4.36 12.00
C GLU A 261 -7.45 -3.41 11.65
N VAL A 262 -8.15 -3.70 10.56
CA VAL A 262 -9.36 -3.01 10.11
C VAL A 262 -10.57 -3.87 10.44
N LEU A 263 -11.56 -3.28 11.12
CA LEU A 263 -12.73 -3.96 11.65
C LEU A 263 -13.97 -3.51 10.89
N LEU A 264 -14.66 -4.43 10.22
CA LEU A 264 -15.87 -4.14 9.46
C LEU A 264 -17.13 -4.42 10.28
N ASN A 265 -18.23 -3.69 10.07
CA ASN A 265 -19.53 -3.98 10.69
C ASN A 265 -20.37 -5.04 9.92
N VAL A 266 -19.77 -5.70 8.93
CA VAL A 266 -20.40 -6.71 8.09
C VAL A 266 -19.50 -7.92 7.90
N THR A 267 -20.07 -9.05 7.49
CA THR A 267 -19.32 -10.14 6.86
C THR A 267 -19.07 -9.77 5.39
N ASP A 268 -17.82 -9.81 4.94
CA ASP A 268 -17.45 -9.39 3.58
C ASP A 268 -16.39 -10.32 2.98
N ILE A 269 -16.81 -11.09 1.97
CA ILE A 269 -15.91 -11.99 1.23
C ILE A 269 -14.91 -11.24 0.32
N PHE A 270 -15.10 -9.93 0.12
CA PHE A 270 -14.24 -9.08 -0.72
C PHE A 270 -13.32 -8.16 0.10
N ALA A 271 -13.27 -8.32 1.43
CA ALA A 271 -12.53 -7.45 2.34
C ALA A 271 -11.05 -7.23 1.93
N ALA A 272 -10.35 -8.29 1.49
CA ALA A 272 -8.97 -8.18 1.00
C ALA A 272 -8.84 -7.19 -0.15
N GLY A 273 -9.76 -7.20 -1.10
CA GLY A 273 -9.75 -6.28 -2.24
C GLY A 273 -10.27 -4.88 -1.92
N ARG A 274 -11.28 -4.77 -1.05
CA ARG A 274 -11.86 -3.49 -0.63
C ARG A 274 -10.93 -2.67 0.23
N ILE A 275 -10.24 -3.31 1.17
CA ILE A 275 -9.29 -2.64 2.07
C ILE A 275 -7.88 -2.64 1.46
N GLY A 276 -7.39 -3.82 1.07
CA GLY A 276 -6.01 -3.96 0.59
C GLY A 276 -5.76 -3.38 -0.79
N GLY A 277 -6.79 -3.26 -1.63
CA GLY A 277 -6.67 -2.81 -3.02
C GLY A 277 -6.74 -1.30 -3.24
N LYS A 278 -6.79 -0.49 -2.18
CA LYS A 278 -6.91 0.97 -2.28
C LYS A 278 -5.57 1.65 -2.10
N ILE A 279 -5.39 2.75 -2.83
CA ILE A 279 -4.19 3.57 -2.70
C ILE A 279 -4.10 4.17 -1.30
N ILE A 280 -2.87 4.37 -0.85
CA ILE A 280 -2.56 5.08 0.39
C ILE A 280 -2.05 6.48 0.04
N LEU A 281 -2.43 7.48 0.82
CA LEU A 281 -2.00 8.86 0.65
C LEU A 281 -1.09 9.32 1.81
N PRO A 282 -0.06 10.14 1.53
CA PRO A 282 0.82 10.67 2.57
C PRO A 282 0.06 11.66 3.46
N LYS A 283 -0.15 11.29 4.73
CA LYS A 283 -0.85 12.13 5.71
C LYS A 283 -0.20 13.50 5.81
N HIS A 284 1.12 13.55 5.92
CA HIS A 284 1.89 14.79 6.12
C HIS A 284 1.73 15.82 4.99
N ILE A 285 1.30 15.39 3.81
CA ILE A 285 0.95 16.28 2.69
C ILE A 285 -0.55 16.55 2.66
N TRP A 286 -1.35 15.48 2.63
CA TRP A 286 -2.78 15.57 2.33
C TRP A 286 -3.60 16.14 3.48
N GLU A 287 -3.20 15.97 4.73
CA GLU A 287 -3.92 16.55 5.87
C GLU A 287 -4.05 18.08 5.73
N SER A 288 -2.95 18.76 5.39
CA SER A 288 -2.96 20.21 5.19
C SER A 288 -3.83 20.66 4.01
N ILE A 289 -3.80 19.91 2.90
CA ILE A 289 -4.60 20.15 1.69
C ILE A 289 -6.10 20.02 2.02
N ILE A 290 -6.46 19.02 2.82
CA ILE A 290 -7.85 18.76 3.18
C ILE A 290 -8.34 19.73 4.25
N VAL A 291 -7.55 20.06 5.26
CA VAL A 291 -7.96 20.96 6.35
C VAL A 291 -8.07 22.41 5.89
N SER A 292 -7.07 22.89 5.14
CA SER A 292 -6.93 24.32 4.83
C SER A 292 -6.84 24.65 3.35
N GLY A 293 -6.49 23.68 2.50
CA GLY A 293 -6.34 23.86 1.06
C GLY A 293 -7.62 23.70 0.23
N THR A 294 -7.44 23.49 -1.07
CA THR A 294 -8.52 23.21 -2.03
C THR A 294 -8.32 21.82 -2.65
N PRO A 295 -8.89 20.77 -2.05
CA PRO A 295 -8.66 19.38 -2.47
C PRO A 295 -9.41 19.01 -3.76
N THR A 296 -10.25 19.88 -4.31
CA THR A 296 -11.10 19.62 -5.50
C THR A 296 -10.43 19.99 -6.82
N THR A 297 -9.23 20.57 -6.80
CA THR A 297 -8.50 21.00 -7.99
C THR A 297 -8.00 19.82 -8.83
N PHE A 298 -7.48 20.11 -10.02
CA PHE A 298 -6.94 19.12 -10.95
C PHE A 298 -5.79 18.29 -10.34
N ALA A 299 -4.89 18.93 -9.59
CA ALA A 299 -3.76 18.32 -8.90
C ALA A 299 -3.51 19.04 -7.57
N PRO A 300 -4.23 18.70 -6.49
CA PRO A 300 -4.12 19.39 -5.20
C PRO A 300 -2.72 19.29 -4.59
N ASP A 301 -2.06 18.15 -4.80
CA ASP A 301 -0.63 17.99 -4.59
C ASP A 301 0.08 18.16 -5.94
N PRO A 302 0.70 19.33 -6.22
CA PRO A 302 1.38 19.57 -7.49
C PRO A 302 2.68 18.78 -7.64
N ASN A 303 3.20 18.18 -6.56
CA ASN A 303 4.39 17.35 -6.59
C ASN A 303 4.08 15.87 -6.82
N LEU A 304 2.83 15.45 -6.60
CA LEU A 304 2.37 14.06 -6.62
C LEU A 304 3.32 13.15 -5.83
N VAL A 305 3.53 13.48 -4.56
CA VAL A 305 4.36 12.68 -3.66
C VAL A 305 3.64 11.35 -3.44
N GLY A 306 4.19 10.29 -4.02
CA GLY A 306 3.69 8.93 -3.93
C GLY A 306 4.79 7.94 -3.53
N SER A 307 4.40 6.69 -3.28
CA SER A 307 5.28 5.59 -2.88
C SER A 307 5.64 4.66 -4.04
N GLY A 308 5.05 4.86 -5.22
CA GLY A 308 5.18 3.99 -6.37
C GLY A 308 6.52 4.08 -7.12
N PRO A 309 6.68 3.22 -8.15
CA PRO A 309 7.92 3.14 -8.94
C PRO A 309 8.17 4.33 -9.86
N TRP A 310 7.16 5.17 -10.10
CA TRP A 310 7.24 6.30 -11.02
C TRP A 310 6.89 7.63 -10.34
N ARG A 311 7.49 8.71 -10.83
CA ARG A 311 7.23 10.08 -10.41
C ARG A 311 6.80 10.91 -11.60
N LEU A 312 5.79 11.76 -11.43
CA LEU A 312 5.41 12.71 -12.47
C LEU A 312 6.55 13.70 -12.68
N LYS A 313 6.96 13.89 -13.93
CA LYS A 313 7.88 14.95 -14.33
C LYS A 313 7.16 16.05 -15.10
N GLU A 314 6.24 15.69 -15.98
CA GLU A 314 5.56 16.65 -16.84
C GLU A 314 4.19 16.16 -17.27
N TYR A 315 3.22 17.05 -17.33
CA TYR A 315 1.99 16.86 -18.07
C TYR A 315 1.77 18.03 -19.02
N VAL A 316 1.67 17.73 -20.32
CA VAL A 316 1.30 18.70 -21.35
C VAL A 316 0.03 18.21 -22.04
N GLU A 317 -1.09 18.87 -21.74
CA GLU A 317 -2.41 18.51 -22.30
C GLU A 317 -2.35 18.44 -23.83
N GLY A 318 -2.99 17.42 -24.40
CA GLY A 318 -3.00 17.18 -25.85
C GLY A 318 -1.71 16.58 -26.41
N ARG A 319 -0.65 16.43 -25.59
CA ARG A 319 0.67 15.97 -26.06
C ARG A 319 1.17 14.75 -25.32
N HIS A 320 1.56 14.88 -24.05
CA HIS A 320 2.21 13.79 -23.32
C HIS A 320 2.11 13.92 -21.81
N ILE A 321 2.34 12.79 -21.15
CA ILE A 321 2.60 12.65 -19.72
C ILE A 321 3.98 12.01 -19.61
N LEU A 322 4.91 12.69 -18.94
CA LEU A 322 6.25 12.19 -18.68
C LEU A 322 6.34 11.72 -17.25
N LEU A 323 6.58 10.42 -17.08
CA LEU A 323 6.95 9.80 -15.82
C LEU A 323 8.44 9.46 -15.84
N VAL A 324 9.10 9.61 -14.70
CA VAL A 324 10.48 9.18 -14.50
C VAL A 324 10.53 8.17 -13.35
N ALA A 325 11.46 7.23 -13.40
CA ALA A 325 11.61 6.24 -12.34
C ALA A 325 11.92 6.91 -10.99
N ASN A 326 11.32 6.41 -9.92
CA ASN A 326 11.59 6.82 -8.55
C ASN A 326 12.91 6.20 -8.07
N LYS A 327 14.03 6.82 -8.45
CA LYS A 327 15.39 6.34 -8.13
C LYS A 327 15.89 6.97 -6.82
N PRO A 328 16.67 6.25 -6.00
CA PRO A 328 17.40 6.84 -4.89
C PRO A 328 18.26 8.02 -5.36
N GLY A 329 18.23 9.12 -4.61
CA GLY A 329 18.93 10.37 -4.91
C GLY A 329 18.34 11.19 -6.06
N SER A 330 17.26 10.75 -6.71
CA SER A 330 16.70 11.49 -7.85
C SER A 330 15.89 12.71 -7.42
N THR A 331 16.18 13.87 -8.02
CA THR A 331 15.41 15.11 -7.84
C THR A 331 14.42 15.29 -8.99
N VAL A 332 13.14 15.47 -8.65
CA VAL A 332 12.07 15.73 -9.62
C VAL A 332 11.26 16.93 -9.14
N GLN A 333 10.94 17.80 -10.10
CA GLN A 333 9.97 18.87 -9.99
C GLN A 333 9.04 18.72 -11.18
N THR A 334 7.73 18.75 -10.94
CA THR A 334 6.73 18.66 -11.99
C THR A 334 6.60 20.01 -12.70
N ASN A 335 5.95 20.05 -13.86
CA ASN A 335 5.59 21.31 -14.53
C ASN A 335 4.25 21.89 -14.04
N LEU A 336 3.65 21.31 -12.99
CA LEU A 336 2.37 21.76 -12.47
C LEU A 336 2.53 23.05 -11.63
N PRO A 337 1.54 23.97 -11.67
CA PRO A 337 1.59 25.18 -10.85
C PRO A 337 1.75 24.86 -9.36
N GLY A 338 2.73 25.48 -8.71
CA GLY A 338 3.01 25.28 -7.28
C GLY A 338 3.94 24.11 -6.94
N SER A 339 4.43 23.36 -7.94
CA SER A 339 5.41 22.29 -7.71
C SER A 339 6.77 22.82 -7.26
N THR A 340 7.41 22.08 -6.36
CA THR A 340 8.76 22.31 -5.84
C THR A 340 9.67 21.13 -6.20
N SER A 341 10.99 21.35 -6.14
CA SER A 341 11.96 20.27 -6.33
C SER A 341 11.98 19.33 -5.12
N ILE A 342 11.68 18.05 -5.35
CA ILE A 342 11.69 17.00 -4.34
C ILE A 342 12.74 15.95 -4.70
N THR A 343 13.68 15.70 -3.78
CA THR A 343 14.66 14.63 -3.89
C THR A 343 14.14 13.39 -3.18
N SER A 344 14.13 12.24 -3.86
CA SER A 344 13.80 10.95 -3.26
C SER A 344 15.07 10.32 -2.70
N PRO A 345 15.32 10.36 -1.37
CA PRO A 345 16.58 9.85 -0.82
C PRO A 345 16.67 8.33 -0.92
N LYS A 346 15.53 7.63 -0.80
CA LYS A 346 15.47 6.15 -0.72
C LYS A 346 14.99 5.51 -2.03
N GLY A 347 14.33 6.25 -2.91
CA GLY A 347 13.75 5.69 -4.13
C GLY A 347 12.56 4.77 -3.86
N TYR A 348 12.14 4.04 -4.89
CA TYR A 348 11.17 2.97 -4.77
C TYR A 348 11.78 1.75 -4.07
N PHE A 349 11.06 1.13 -3.12
CA PHE A 349 11.56 0.00 -2.33
C PHE A 349 12.01 -1.18 -3.21
N GLY A 350 11.34 -1.39 -4.36
CA GLY A 350 11.68 -2.42 -5.34
C GLY A 350 12.63 -1.97 -6.45
N TYR A 351 13.30 -0.82 -6.32
CA TYR A 351 14.21 -0.31 -7.38
C TYR A 351 15.47 -1.18 -7.54
N HIS A 352 15.94 -1.80 -6.46
CA HIS A 352 17.07 -2.72 -6.45
C HIS A 352 16.63 -4.15 -6.12
N PRO A 353 17.26 -5.17 -6.69
CA PRO A 353 16.79 -6.56 -6.61
C PRO A 353 17.28 -7.27 -5.34
N VAL A 354 17.25 -6.56 -4.21
CA VAL A 354 17.60 -7.07 -2.89
C VAL A 354 16.55 -6.59 -1.91
N SER A 355 16.02 -7.51 -1.11
CA SER A 355 15.09 -7.19 -0.03
C SER A 355 15.62 -7.77 1.26
N VAL A 356 15.39 -7.05 2.35
CA VAL A 356 15.73 -7.48 3.70
C VAL A 356 14.46 -7.64 4.50
N LYS A 357 14.37 -8.70 5.28
CA LYS A 357 13.36 -8.91 6.31
C LYS A 357 14.05 -9.10 7.65
N ALA A 358 13.51 -8.51 8.70
CA ALA A 358 13.95 -8.71 10.07
C ALA A 358 12.75 -9.11 10.91
N GLU A 359 12.75 -10.34 11.43
CA GLU A 359 11.65 -10.91 12.21
C GLU A 359 12.10 -11.12 13.64
N VAL A 360 11.29 -10.71 14.60
CA VAL A 360 11.53 -10.93 16.02
C VAL A 360 10.62 -12.04 16.54
N ASP A 361 11.23 -13.09 17.09
CA ASP A 361 10.56 -14.31 17.57
C ASP A 361 9.58 -14.89 16.54
N GLY A 362 9.96 -14.85 15.25
CA GLY A 362 9.14 -15.32 14.13
C GLY A 362 7.98 -14.40 13.75
N THR A 363 7.99 -13.14 14.19
CA THR A 363 6.96 -12.13 13.87
C THR A 363 7.57 -10.84 13.31
N SER A 364 6.80 -10.09 12.53
CA SER A 364 7.19 -8.76 12.02
C SER A 364 6.78 -7.62 12.97
N ASN A 365 6.59 -7.92 14.25
CA ASN A 365 6.15 -6.94 15.24
C ASN A 365 7.26 -5.96 15.58
N ALA A 366 6.92 -4.67 15.55
CA ALA A 366 7.80 -3.62 16.04
C ALA A 366 7.68 -3.46 17.56
N LYS A 367 6.47 -3.67 18.12
CA LYS A 367 6.24 -3.70 19.58
C LYS A 367 6.50 -5.12 20.11
N ILE A 368 7.45 -5.26 21.03
CA ILE A 368 7.90 -6.54 21.58
C ILE A 368 7.63 -6.60 23.08
N ASP A 369 7.13 -7.72 23.59
CA ASP A 369 6.90 -7.92 25.01
C ASP A 369 8.23 -7.96 25.80
N TYR A 370 8.39 -7.01 26.72
CA TYR A 370 9.54 -6.90 27.60
C TYR A 370 9.77 -8.14 28.49
N TYR A 371 8.74 -8.94 28.80
CA TYR A 371 8.90 -10.05 29.74
C TYR A 371 9.35 -11.37 29.10
N THR A 372 9.21 -11.54 27.78
CA THR A 372 9.54 -12.79 27.07
C THR A 372 10.99 -12.89 26.63
N GLN A 373 11.87 -12.05 27.19
CA GLN A 373 13.29 -11.95 26.88
C GLN A 373 14.07 -13.24 27.26
N PRO A 374 15.19 -13.55 26.58
CA PRO A 374 15.75 -12.82 25.44
C PRO A 374 14.95 -13.07 24.15
N HIS A 375 15.01 -12.12 23.22
CA HIS A 375 14.40 -12.24 21.90
C HIS A 375 15.42 -12.71 20.88
N THR A 376 14.94 -13.42 19.86
CA THR A 376 15.74 -13.76 18.67
C THR A 376 15.26 -12.92 17.51
N ILE A 377 16.19 -12.24 16.83
CA ILE A 377 15.95 -11.54 15.58
C ILE A 377 16.59 -12.32 14.46
N ASP A 378 15.77 -12.73 13.49
CA ASP A 378 16.17 -13.38 12.26
C ASP A 378 16.23 -12.35 11.13
N TYR A 379 17.42 -12.16 10.59
CA TYR A 379 17.68 -11.31 9.43
C TYR A 379 17.74 -12.18 8.18
N THR A 380 16.86 -11.92 7.21
CA THR A 380 16.84 -12.62 5.93
C THR A 380 17.07 -11.65 4.79
N LEU A 381 18.10 -11.92 3.99
CA LEU A 381 18.45 -11.18 2.79
C LEU A 381 18.06 -11.99 1.54
N TYR A 382 17.10 -11.50 0.77
CA TYR A 382 16.59 -12.16 -0.42
C TYR A 382 17.26 -11.63 -1.69
N ASN A 383 17.75 -12.54 -2.53
CA ASN A 383 18.18 -12.20 -3.88
C ASN A 383 16.98 -12.24 -4.84
N LEU A 384 16.50 -11.05 -5.23
CA LEU A 384 15.41 -10.90 -6.21
C LEU A 384 15.94 -10.79 -7.66
N TYR A 385 17.26 -10.83 -7.86
CA TYR A 385 17.86 -10.86 -9.19
C TYR A 385 17.81 -12.28 -9.73
N LEU A 386 16.73 -12.58 -10.46
CA LEU A 386 16.47 -13.94 -10.92
C LEU A 386 17.43 -14.40 -12.04
N SER A 387 18.11 -13.47 -12.71
CA SER A 387 19.03 -13.78 -13.80
C SER A 387 20.43 -14.21 -13.33
N GLY A 388 20.74 -14.11 -12.04
CA GLY A 388 22.04 -14.53 -11.53
C GLY A 388 22.24 -14.42 -10.02
N SER A 389 23.42 -14.80 -9.55
CA SER A 389 23.81 -14.65 -8.15
C SER A 389 24.24 -13.22 -7.86
N ILE A 390 24.06 -12.80 -6.60
CA ILE A 390 24.62 -11.56 -6.06
C ILE A 390 25.78 -11.93 -5.14
N THR A 391 26.88 -11.18 -5.24
CA THR A 391 27.96 -11.20 -4.26
C THR A 391 27.93 -9.90 -3.46
N ALA A 392 27.88 -10.00 -2.14
CA ALA A 392 27.75 -8.84 -1.28
C ALA A 392 28.58 -8.94 0.01
N ASP A 393 28.98 -7.78 0.51
CA ASP A 393 29.49 -7.61 1.87
C ASP A 393 28.32 -7.12 2.75
N ILE A 394 28.09 -7.81 3.87
CA ILE A 394 26.96 -7.59 4.77
C ILE A 394 27.50 -7.08 6.11
N SER A 395 26.89 -6.03 6.64
CA SER A 395 27.16 -5.52 7.98
C SER A 395 25.84 -5.25 8.70
N ILE A 396 25.66 -5.82 9.87
CA ILE A 396 24.46 -5.68 10.69
C ILE A 396 24.86 -5.11 12.05
N THR A 397 24.28 -3.97 12.41
CA THR A 397 24.36 -3.43 13.77
C THR A 397 23.15 -3.95 14.55
N HIS A 398 23.37 -4.85 15.50
CA HIS A 398 22.31 -5.44 16.33
C HIS A 398 21.74 -4.44 17.36
N PRO A 399 20.60 -4.75 18.00
CA PRO A 399 19.95 -3.86 18.98
C PRO A 399 20.82 -3.48 20.20
N ASP A 400 21.78 -4.31 20.58
CA ASP A 400 22.72 -4.04 21.67
C ASP A 400 23.95 -3.21 21.23
N GLY A 401 24.06 -2.89 19.95
CA GLY A 401 25.17 -2.17 19.34
C GLY A 401 26.34 -3.06 18.90
N THR A 402 26.28 -4.38 19.11
CA THR A 402 27.25 -5.31 18.53
C THR A 402 27.11 -5.33 17.00
N ILE A 403 28.22 -5.53 16.30
CA ILE A 403 28.26 -5.53 14.84
C ILE A 403 28.64 -6.92 14.35
N TYR A 404 27.83 -7.45 13.46
CA TYR A 404 28.16 -8.60 12.63
C TYR A 404 28.60 -8.13 11.25
N SER A 405 29.64 -8.75 10.69
CA SER A 405 30.08 -8.47 9.32
C SER A 405 30.52 -9.74 8.61
N GLU A 406 30.08 -9.92 7.38
CA GLU A 406 30.49 -11.02 6.49
C GLU A 406 30.82 -10.44 5.11
N THR A 407 31.88 -10.93 4.46
CA THR A 407 32.36 -10.41 3.17
C THR A 407 32.35 -11.48 2.11
N GLY A 408 32.05 -11.10 0.87
CA GLY A 408 32.00 -12.04 -0.26
C GLY A 408 30.87 -13.06 -0.20
N VAL A 409 29.76 -12.74 0.47
CA VAL A 409 28.58 -13.61 0.56
C VAL A 409 27.96 -13.78 -0.82
N VAL A 410 27.86 -15.02 -1.30
CA VAL A 410 27.23 -15.34 -2.58
C VAL A 410 25.82 -15.86 -2.34
N ILE A 411 24.82 -15.09 -2.79
CA ILE A 411 23.40 -15.45 -2.71
C ILE A 411 22.93 -15.84 -4.10
N THR A 412 22.61 -17.12 -4.30
CA THR A 412 22.16 -17.62 -5.60
C THR A 412 20.80 -17.02 -5.98
N SER A 413 20.52 -16.94 -7.28
CA SER A 413 19.23 -16.47 -7.81
C SER A 413 18.05 -17.16 -7.10
N GLY A 414 17.08 -16.36 -6.63
CA GLY A 414 15.88 -16.83 -5.95
C GLY A 414 16.10 -17.45 -4.56
N SER A 415 17.33 -17.39 -4.04
CA SER A 415 17.68 -17.87 -2.71
C SER A 415 17.81 -16.72 -1.71
N ASN A 416 18.15 -17.06 -0.47
CA ASN A 416 18.35 -16.12 0.61
C ASN A 416 19.60 -16.46 1.43
N TRP A 417 20.08 -15.44 2.14
CA TRP A 417 21.06 -15.57 3.20
C TRP A 417 20.36 -15.21 4.52
N THR A 418 20.75 -15.88 5.60
CA THR A 418 20.17 -15.65 6.92
C THR A 418 21.24 -15.50 8.00
N HIS A 419 20.93 -14.68 8.99
CA HIS A 419 21.69 -14.55 10.23
C HIS A 419 20.74 -14.28 11.38
N SER A 420 21.07 -14.77 12.57
CA SER A 420 20.24 -14.60 13.75
C SER A 420 21.04 -13.98 14.89
N TRP A 421 20.40 -13.08 15.63
CA TRP A 421 20.93 -12.52 16.86
C TRP A 421 19.94 -12.76 18.00
N THR A 422 20.44 -13.26 19.14
CA THR A 422 19.62 -13.45 20.35
C THR A 422 20.17 -12.58 21.45
N GLY A 423 19.31 -11.76 22.07
CA GLY A 423 19.74 -10.87 23.14
C GLY A 423 18.61 -10.16 23.84
N LYS A 424 18.99 -9.26 24.76
CA LYS A 424 18.04 -8.46 25.51
C LYS A 424 17.78 -7.13 24.82
N ILE A 425 16.52 -6.84 24.51
CA ILE A 425 16.09 -5.57 23.92
C ILE A 425 15.47 -4.73 25.03
N LYS A 426 15.94 -3.51 25.25
CA LYS A 426 15.38 -2.62 26.28
C LYS A 426 14.96 -1.29 25.68
N GLY A 427 13.68 -0.97 25.82
CA GLY A 427 13.10 0.24 25.26
C GLY A 427 13.18 0.29 23.75
N ARG A 428 13.33 1.49 23.19
CA ARG A 428 13.49 1.70 21.74
C ARG A 428 14.91 1.33 21.30
N LYS A 429 15.03 0.32 20.44
CA LYS A 429 16.27 -0.09 19.79
C LYS A 429 16.09 -0.11 18.28
N GLU A 430 17.19 -0.09 17.56
CA GLU A 430 17.20 -0.11 16.11
C GLU A 430 18.29 -1.06 15.64
N THR A 431 18.00 -1.83 14.59
CA THR A 431 19.01 -2.51 13.81
C THR A 431 19.21 -1.78 12.49
N THR A 432 20.46 -1.59 12.10
CA THR A 432 20.84 -1.11 10.77
C THR A 432 21.49 -2.24 10.00
N ILE A 433 21.04 -2.47 8.76
CA ILE A 433 21.53 -3.52 7.88
C ILE A 433 22.11 -2.84 6.65
N LEU A 434 23.41 -3.00 6.45
CA LEU A 434 24.16 -2.49 5.32
C LEU A 434 24.55 -3.66 4.42
N VAL A 435 24.17 -3.58 3.16
CA VAL A 435 24.55 -4.56 2.14
C VAL A 435 25.27 -3.81 1.02
N TYR A 436 26.54 -4.14 0.81
CA TYR A 436 27.32 -3.63 -0.29
C TYR A 436 27.44 -4.70 -1.36
N ILE A 437 26.71 -4.54 -2.46
CA ILE A 437 26.82 -5.46 -3.60
C ILE A 437 28.12 -5.17 -4.34
N THR A 438 28.94 -6.20 -4.53
CA THR A 438 30.20 -6.12 -5.29
C THR A 438 30.06 -6.70 -6.69
N SER A 439 29.15 -7.67 -6.88
CA SER A 439 28.87 -8.29 -8.17
C SER A 439 27.39 -8.72 -8.26
N PRO A 440 26.75 -8.58 -9.43
CA PRO A 440 27.30 -8.05 -10.67
C PRO A 440 27.42 -6.51 -10.67
N SER A 441 28.29 -5.96 -11.52
CA SER A 441 28.70 -4.54 -11.48
C SER A 441 27.55 -3.55 -11.66
N GLU A 442 26.52 -3.93 -12.39
CA GLU A 442 25.30 -3.17 -12.65
C GLU A 442 24.37 -3.07 -11.44
N LEU A 443 24.58 -3.90 -10.42
CA LEU A 443 23.90 -3.86 -9.12
C LEU A 443 24.82 -3.32 -8.01
N ALA A 444 26.09 -3.03 -8.31
CA ALA A 444 27.05 -2.61 -7.31
C ALA A 444 26.62 -1.31 -6.63
N GLY A 445 26.75 -1.27 -5.31
CA GLY A 445 26.31 -0.14 -4.50
C GLY A 445 26.02 -0.54 -3.06
N THR A 446 25.87 0.48 -2.20
CA THR A 446 25.54 0.31 -0.79
C THR A 446 24.04 0.52 -0.59
N TYR A 447 23.42 -0.45 0.06
CA TYR A 447 22.00 -0.45 0.41
C TYR A 447 21.86 -0.51 1.92
N GLN A 448 20.90 0.24 2.45
CA GLN A 448 20.69 0.37 3.89
C GLN A 448 19.23 0.22 4.24
N TRP A 449 18.96 -0.70 5.17
CA TRP A 449 17.69 -0.88 5.83
C TRP A 449 17.83 -0.60 7.33
N SER A 450 16.72 -0.23 7.94
CA SER A 450 16.62 -0.03 9.38
C SER A 450 15.32 -0.64 9.87
N HIS A 451 15.37 -1.35 10.98
CA HIS A 451 14.18 -1.81 11.67
C HIS A 451 14.24 -1.34 13.12
N VAL A 452 13.13 -0.76 13.59
CA VAL A 452 13.02 -0.22 14.94
C VAL A 452 12.15 -1.13 15.78
N TYR A 453 12.63 -1.43 16.98
CA TYR A 453 12.00 -2.29 17.95
C TYR A 453 11.67 -1.50 19.21
N TRP A 454 10.49 -1.71 19.76
CA TRP A 454 10.04 -1.14 21.02
C TRP A 454 9.77 -2.27 22.00
N SER A 455 10.76 -2.57 22.85
CA SER A 455 10.54 -3.52 23.94
C SER A 455 9.88 -2.82 25.11
N THR A 456 8.60 -3.13 25.29
CA THR A 456 7.74 -2.61 26.36
C THR A 456 6.67 -3.64 26.73
N ILE A 457 5.78 -3.32 27.66
CA ILE A 457 4.66 -4.19 28.02
C ILE A 457 3.39 -3.77 27.29
N THR A 458 2.42 -4.69 27.18
CA THR A 458 1.15 -4.44 26.50
C THR A 458 0.42 -3.21 27.05
N GLU A 459 0.52 -3.00 28.37
CA GLU A 459 -0.14 -1.93 29.11
C GLU A 459 0.45 -0.52 28.89
N ASP A 460 1.65 -0.41 28.32
CA ASP A 460 2.25 0.85 27.89
C ASP A 460 1.73 1.14 26.47
N ILE A 461 0.78 2.07 26.38
CA ILE A 461 -0.03 2.35 25.18
C ILE A 461 0.08 3.80 24.72
N SER A 462 0.83 4.64 25.43
CA SER A 462 0.86 6.08 25.22
C SER A 462 2.20 6.69 25.66
N GLY A 463 2.31 8.00 25.52
CA GLY A 463 3.36 8.80 26.14
C GLY A 463 4.48 9.27 25.21
N SER A 464 4.62 8.64 24.04
CA SER A 464 5.60 9.01 23.00
C SER A 464 4.99 8.95 21.60
N HIS A 465 5.85 9.00 20.59
CA HIS A 465 5.51 8.96 19.18
C HIS A 465 6.50 8.05 18.42
N TYR A 466 6.00 7.31 17.43
CA TYR A 466 6.80 6.27 16.77
C TYR A 466 7.77 6.84 15.74
N VAL A 467 7.23 7.61 14.79
CA VAL A 467 8.00 8.30 13.73
C VAL A 467 7.89 9.81 13.92
N ASP A 468 6.66 10.31 14.04
CA ASP A 468 6.34 11.69 14.39
C ASP A 468 5.02 11.74 15.18
N SER A 469 4.54 12.95 15.47
CA SER A 469 3.31 13.20 16.25
C SER A 469 2.03 12.57 15.68
N SER A 470 2.04 12.06 14.45
CA SER A 470 0.90 11.39 13.81
C SER A 470 0.57 10.03 14.41
N LEU A 471 1.56 9.32 14.98
CA LEU A 471 1.37 7.98 15.53
C LEU A 471 1.88 7.90 16.96
N ARG A 472 0.96 7.66 17.89
CA ARG A 472 1.29 7.49 19.31
C ARG A 472 2.06 6.21 19.54
N ALA A 473 3.12 6.31 20.32
CA ALA A 473 3.95 5.20 20.74
C ALA A 473 3.97 5.06 22.27
N PRO A 474 4.23 3.84 22.77
CA PRO A 474 4.64 3.60 24.15
C PRO A 474 5.88 4.43 24.54
N ASP A 475 5.95 4.94 25.77
CA ASP A 475 7.11 5.70 26.29
C ASP A 475 8.02 4.91 27.24
N THR A 476 7.86 3.58 27.26
CA THR A 476 8.58 2.61 28.10
C THR A 476 8.29 2.76 29.58
N MET A 477 7.18 3.40 29.91
CA MET A 477 6.66 3.60 31.24
C MET A 477 5.14 3.46 31.21
N VAL A 478 4.56 2.86 32.25
CA VAL A 478 3.11 2.93 32.46
C VAL A 478 2.84 4.01 33.47
N ASP A 479 2.32 5.14 32.99
CA ASP A 479 2.05 6.32 33.80
C ASP A 479 0.57 6.75 33.71
N ILE A 480 0.28 7.97 34.16
CA ILE A 480 -1.08 8.49 34.19
C ILE A 480 -1.63 8.72 32.77
N LYS A 481 -0.77 8.89 31.75
CA LYS A 481 -1.18 9.08 30.36
C LYS A 481 -1.79 7.81 29.79
N ASP A 482 -1.27 6.63 30.11
CA ASP A 482 -1.82 5.34 29.68
C ASP A 482 -3.21 5.11 30.27
N ILE A 483 -3.33 5.27 31.59
CA ILE A 483 -4.61 5.17 32.29
C ILE A 483 -5.59 6.22 31.75
N ALA A 484 -5.17 7.47 31.56
CA ALA A 484 -6.03 8.52 31.05
C ALA A 484 -6.50 8.23 29.61
N LEU A 485 -5.65 7.63 28.76
CA LEU A 485 -6.03 7.21 27.41
C LEU A 485 -7.11 6.13 27.49
N ALA A 486 -6.89 5.07 28.28
CA ALA A 486 -7.87 4.00 28.46
C ALA A 486 -9.19 4.51 29.06
N CYS A 487 -9.14 5.42 30.03
CA CYS A 487 -10.32 6.07 30.60
C CYS A 487 -11.09 6.90 29.56
N LYS A 488 -10.41 7.61 28.65
CA LYS A 488 -11.07 8.33 27.53
C LYS A 488 -11.75 7.39 26.54
N ALA A 489 -11.26 6.16 26.45
CA ALA A 489 -11.80 5.11 25.60
C ALA A 489 -12.85 4.23 26.32
N PHE A 490 -13.15 4.46 27.60
CA PHE A 490 -14.03 3.56 28.37
C PHE A 490 -15.43 3.47 27.75
N GLY A 491 -15.93 2.23 27.61
CA GLY A 491 -17.23 1.92 27.02
C GLY A 491 -17.24 1.93 25.49
N THR A 492 -16.10 2.19 24.84
CA THR A 492 -16.00 2.17 23.38
C THR A 492 -15.88 0.75 22.84
N TYR A 493 -16.36 0.57 21.62
CA TYR A 493 -16.30 -0.64 20.81
C TYR A 493 -16.29 -0.21 19.32
N PRO A 494 -15.91 -1.08 18.36
CA PRO A 494 -15.96 -0.74 16.94
C PRO A 494 -17.32 -0.16 16.55
N GLY A 495 -17.34 0.95 15.81
CA GLY A 495 -18.55 1.69 15.45
C GLY A 495 -18.91 2.83 16.42
N HIS A 496 -18.34 2.84 17.63
CA HIS A 496 -18.50 3.98 18.54
C HIS A 496 -17.58 5.14 18.11
N TYR A 497 -18.08 6.39 18.10
CA TYR A 497 -17.32 7.56 17.61
C TYR A 497 -15.96 7.78 18.30
N LEU A 498 -15.85 7.44 19.59
CA LEU A 498 -14.59 7.51 20.35
C LEU A 498 -13.64 6.32 20.13
N TRP A 499 -14.08 5.22 19.49
CA TRP A 499 -13.23 4.06 19.24
C TRP A 499 -12.02 4.42 18.37
N ASN A 500 -12.29 5.05 17.23
CA ASN A 500 -11.24 5.47 16.31
C ASN A 500 -10.35 6.58 16.92
N LEU A 501 -10.83 7.35 17.90
CA LEU A 501 -9.99 8.35 18.57
C LEU A 501 -9.10 7.75 19.66
N TRP A 502 -9.63 6.85 20.48
CA TRP A 502 -8.97 6.37 21.71
C TRP A 502 -8.99 4.85 21.84
N GLY A 503 -10.11 4.20 21.50
CA GLY A 503 -10.30 2.74 21.62
C GLY A 503 -9.29 1.91 20.83
N LYS A 504 -8.86 2.41 19.66
CA LYS A 504 -7.88 1.76 18.77
C LYS A 504 -6.53 1.40 19.41
N TYR A 505 -6.18 2.03 20.54
CA TYR A 505 -4.97 1.75 21.32
C TYR A 505 -5.27 1.12 22.69
N ALA A 506 -6.50 1.25 23.19
CA ALA A 506 -6.84 0.98 24.59
C ALA A 506 -7.43 -0.42 24.83
N ASP A 507 -7.91 -1.10 23.80
CA ASP A 507 -8.36 -2.50 23.87
C ASP A 507 -7.15 -3.45 23.88
N ILE A 508 -6.53 -3.56 25.06
CA ILE A 508 -5.31 -4.34 25.29
C ILE A 508 -5.59 -5.82 25.54
N ILE A 509 -6.81 -6.16 25.97
CA ILE A 509 -7.24 -7.56 26.14
C ILE A 509 -7.78 -8.17 24.84
N SER A 510 -7.94 -7.36 23.79
CA SER A 510 -8.34 -7.76 22.44
C SER A 510 -9.70 -8.46 22.39
N ASP A 511 -10.67 -7.95 23.13
CA ASP A 511 -12.06 -8.41 23.09
C ASP A 511 -13.01 -7.40 22.43
N TYR A 512 -12.44 -6.40 21.74
CA TYR A 512 -13.15 -5.40 20.96
C TYR A 512 -14.08 -4.51 21.79
N LYS A 513 -13.74 -4.34 23.07
CA LYS A 513 -14.43 -3.44 23.98
C LYS A 513 -13.44 -2.89 25.00
N VAL A 514 -13.41 -1.58 25.17
CA VAL A 514 -12.63 -0.99 26.26
C VAL A 514 -13.50 -0.93 27.51
N ASP A 515 -13.17 -1.72 28.52
CA ASP A 515 -13.89 -1.72 29.79
C ASP A 515 -12.98 -1.72 31.03
N MET A 516 -13.55 -2.05 32.18
CA MET A 516 -12.83 -2.01 33.45
C MET A 516 -11.69 -3.03 33.49
N ARG A 517 -11.73 -4.08 32.66
CA ARG A 517 -10.65 -5.08 32.56
C ARG A 517 -9.41 -4.49 31.90
N ASP A 518 -9.56 -3.68 30.85
CA ASP A 518 -8.43 -2.95 30.24
C ASP A 518 -7.82 -1.96 31.21
N ILE A 519 -8.66 -1.09 31.78
CA ILE A 519 -8.22 -0.05 32.72
C ILE A 519 -7.56 -0.69 33.95
N ALA A 520 -8.13 -1.75 34.50
CA ALA A 520 -7.54 -2.45 35.65
C ALA A 520 -6.22 -3.12 35.28
N SER A 521 -6.08 -3.68 34.08
CA SER A 521 -4.83 -4.29 33.61
C SER A 521 -3.73 -3.24 33.50
N ILE A 522 -4.02 -2.09 32.86
CA ILE A 522 -3.08 -0.96 32.78
C ILE A 522 -2.73 -0.42 34.17
N SER A 523 -3.75 -0.19 35.01
CA SER A 523 -3.57 0.37 36.34
C SER A 523 -2.73 -0.52 37.26
N ARG A 524 -2.80 -1.85 37.11
CA ARG A 524 -1.94 -2.79 37.87
C ARG A 524 -0.46 -2.65 37.53
N LYS A 525 -0.15 -2.11 36.35
CA LYS A 525 1.22 -1.86 35.90
C LYS A 525 1.68 -0.42 36.15
N PHE A 526 0.87 0.43 36.76
CA PHE A 526 1.25 1.82 37.03
C PHE A 526 2.58 1.92 37.77
N GLY A 527 3.48 2.76 37.26
CA GLY A 527 4.85 2.92 37.76
C GLY A 527 5.84 1.89 37.20
N TRP A 528 5.39 0.94 36.38
CA TRP A 528 6.29 0.10 35.60
C TRP A 528 7.11 0.98 34.65
N LYS A 529 8.39 0.66 34.50
CA LYS A 529 9.29 1.31 33.55
C LYS A 529 10.42 0.38 33.14
N VAL A 530 10.91 0.55 31.92
CA VAL A 530 12.15 -0.10 31.48
C VAL A 530 13.32 0.52 32.25
N TYR A 531 14.11 -0.32 32.92
CA TYR A 531 15.35 0.10 33.57
C TYR A 531 16.53 -0.04 32.59
N PRO A 532 17.43 0.97 32.51
CA PRO A 532 18.62 0.95 31.67
C PRO A 532 19.39 -0.38 31.74
#